data_AF-A0A2A2H5V5-F1
#
_entry.id   AF-A0A2A2H5V5-F1
#
_cell.length_a   1.000
_cell.length_b   1.000
_cell.length_c   1.000
_cell.angle_alpha   90.00
_cell.angle_beta   90.00
_cell.angle_gamma   90.00
#
_symmetry.space_group_name_H-M   'P 1'
#
loop_
_entity.id
_entity.type
_entity.pdbx_description
1 polymer ?
#
loop_
_entity_poly.entity_id
_entity_poly.type
_entity_poly.pdbx_seq_one_letter_code
_entity_poly.pdbx_strand_id
1 'polypeptide(L)'
;MRKTLFLSVMLATMVYPSCVFANTSLSRDKDDNGNTTLSIHFNNKEAKEIYKHLEYAQGLGGYIVSDNGMGKSHLSSPAITCTKSNPDMLGRKLNDDSPDLYDCDLTIGTHGLTQNP
;
A
#
# COMPACT_ATOMS: atom_id res chain seq x y z
N MET A 1 30.27 49.15 14.75
CA MET A 1 29.11 48.92 13.87
C MET A 1 29.05 47.44 13.51
N ARG A 2 27.85 46.83 13.59
CA ARG A 2 27.57 45.38 13.55
C ARG A 2 27.97 44.74 12.21
N LYS A 3 28.61 43.56 12.24
CA LYS A 3 28.75 42.65 11.09
C LYS A 3 27.59 41.67 11.10
N THR A 4 26.68 41.78 10.13
CA THR A 4 25.60 40.83 9.89
C THR A 4 26.13 39.65 9.09
N LEU A 5 26.21 38.48 9.73
CA LEU A 5 26.45 37.20 9.06
C LEU A 5 25.12 36.69 8.52
N PHE A 6 24.94 36.73 7.20
CA PHE A 6 23.83 36.06 6.53
C PHE A 6 24.16 34.57 6.44
N LEU A 7 23.56 33.78 7.34
CA LEU A 7 23.56 32.33 7.26
C LEU A 7 22.55 31.93 6.17
N SER A 8 23.04 31.78 4.93
CA SER A 8 22.28 31.20 3.83
C SER A 8 22.09 29.71 4.11
N VAL A 9 20.92 29.35 4.66
CA VAL A 9 20.49 27.95 4.76
C VAL A 9 19.98 27.54 3.38
N MET A 10 20.86 26.95 2.57
CA MET A 10 20.44 26.25 1.36
C MET A 10 19.68 25.00 1.79
N LEU A 11 18.35 25.10 1.80
CA LEU A 11 17.43 23.99 1.95
C LEU A 11 17.51 23.14 0.67
N ALA A 12 18.45 22.19 0.64
CA ALA A 12 18.53 21.19 -0.40
C ALA A 12 17.30 20.27 -0.28
N THR A 13 16.23 20.60 -1.01
CA THR A 13 15.13 19.66 -1.25
C THR A 13 15.67 18.52 -2.10
N MET A 14 16.16 17.47 -1.43
CA MET A 14 16.38 16.17 -2.05
C MET A 14 15.01 15.61 -2.40
N VAL A 15 14.51 15.98 -3.58
CA VAL A 15 13.41 15.28 -4.22
C VAL A 15 14.00 13.94 -4.64
N TYR A 16 13.93 12.93 -3.77
CA TYR A 16 14.24 11.56 -4.13
C TYR A 16 13.19 11.13 -5.16
N PRO A 17 13.54 10.92 -6.44
CA PRO A 17 12.62 10.27 -7.36
C PRO A 17 12.70 8.78 -7.05
N SER A 18 12.00 8.33 -6.01
CA SER A 18 11.81 6.90 -5.75
C SER A 18 10.77 6.36 -6.73
N CYS A 19 11.05 6.42 -8.03
CA CYS A 19 10.41 5.55 -9.00
C CYS A 19 11.07 4.17 -8.89
N VAL A 20 10.81 3.49 -7.77
CA VAL A 20 11.05 2.05 -7.69
C VAL A 20 9.99 1.44 -8.59
N PHE A 21 10.42 0.79 -9.67
CA PHE A 21 9.51 0.06 -10.53
C PHE A 21 8.83 -1.01 -9.69
N ALA A 22 7.57 -0.75 -9.39
CA ALA A 22 6.72 -1.63 -8.61
C ALA A 22 6.68 -3.01 -9.27
N ASN A 23 7.03 -4.06 -8.52
CA ASN A 23 6.74 -5.43 -8.96
C ASN A 23 5.23 -5.65 -8.83
N THR A 24 4.50 -5.09 -9.77
CA THR A 24 3.05 -5.14 -9.88
C THR A 24 2.69 -6.09 -10.99
N SER A 25 1.81 -7.03 -10.70
CA SER A 25 1.19 -7.85 -11.75
C SER A 25 -0.22 -7.34 -12.02
N LEU A 26 -0.51 -7.10 -13.30
CA LEU A 26 -1.84 -6.80 -13.79
C LEU A 26 -2.44 -8.08 -14.38
N SER A 27 -3.57 -8.52 -13.84
CA SER A 27 -4.41 -9.55 -14.46
C SER A 27 -5.72 -8.97 -14.95
N ARG A 28 -6.32 -9.66 -15.92
CA ARG A 28 -7.63 -9.36 -16.47
C ARG A 28 -8.50 -10.59 -16.32
N ASP A 29 -9.62 -10.41 -15.66
CA ASP A 29 -10.58 -11.49 -15.38
C ASP A 29 -11.99 -11.08 -15.80
N LYS A 30 -12.94 -12.00 -15.63
CA LYS A 30 -14.37 -11.72 -15.78
C LYS A 30 -15.07 -11.95 -14.44
N ASP A 31 -15.97 -11.04 -14.08
CA ASP A 31 -16.86 -11.24 -12.93
C ASP A 31 -17.97 -12.26 -13.25
N ASP A 32 -18.78 -12.59 -12.24
CA ASP A 32 -19.91 -13.54 -12.37
C ASP A 32 -20.96 -13.09 -13.39
N ASN A 33 -20.99 -11.80 -13.73
CA ASN A 33 -21.88 -11.20 -14.72
C ASN A 33 -21.24 -11.14 -16.12
N GLY A 34 -20.02 -11.67 -16.29
CA GLY A 34 -19.27 -11.70 -17.54
C GLY A 34 -18.60 -10.36 -17.91
N ASN A 35 -18.64 -9.36 -17.03
CA ASN A 35 -17.97 -8.10 -17.26
C ASN A 35 -16.47 -8.21 -17.03
N THR A 36 -15.69 -7.39 -17.73
CA THR A 36 -14.23 -7.35 -17.51
C THR A 36 -13.92 -6.69 -16.16
N THR A 37 -13.03 -7.32 -15.41
CA THR A 37 -12.38 -6.78 -14.23
C THR A 37 -10.87 -6.74 -14.45
N LEU A 38 -10.19 -5.77 -13.85
CA LEU A 38 -8.73 -5.75 -13.77
C LEU A 38 -8.32 -5.92 -12.31
N SER A 39 -7.34 -6.77 -12.05
CA SER A 39 -6.74 -6.91 -10.73
C SER A 39 -5.28 -6.49 -10.82
N ILE A 40 -4.86 -5.60 -9.92
CA ILE A 40 -3.48 -5.19 -9.75
C ILE A 40 -3.02 -5.75 -8.42
N HIS A 41 -2.07 -6.66 -8.48
CA HIS A 41 -1.45 -7.24 -7.32
C HIS A 41 -0.12 -6.52 -7.04
N PHE A 42 0.04 -6.04 -5.81
CA PHE A 42 1.23 -5.40 -5.29
C PHE A 42 1.88 -6.35 -4.29
N ASN A 43 3.20 -6.49 -4.35
CA ASN A 43 3.97 -7.28 -3.38
C ASN A 43 5.09 -6.46 -2.75
N ASN A 44 5.75 -7.04 -1.74
CA ASN A 44 6.97 -6.52 -1.14
C ASN A 44 6.85 -5.06 -0.65
N LYS A 45 7.70 -4.18 -1.19
CA LYS A 45 7.86 -2.81 -0.69
C LYS A 45 6.61 -1.98 -0.95
N GLU A 46 6.00 -2.14 -2.11
CA GLU A 46 4.82 -1.39 -2.52
C GLU A 46 3.60 -1.83 -1.71
N ALA A 47 3.42 -3.14 -1.54
CA ALA A 47 2.37 -3.66 -0.67
C ALA A 47 2.50 -3.13 0.77
N LYS A 48 3.73 -3.08 1.29
CA LYS A 48 4.02 -2.51 2.61
C LYS A 48 3.64 -1.03 2.70
N GLU A 49 4.02 -0.22 1.71
CA GLU A 49 3.70 1.22 1.69
C GLU A 49 2.18 1.48 1.65
N ILE A 50 1.46 0.74 0.81
CA ILE A 50 -0.02 0.80 0.73
C ILE A 50 -0.65 0.37 2.05
N TYR A 51 -0.23 -0.78 2.60
CA TYR A 51 -0.73 -1.28 3.89
C TYR A 51 -0.55 -0.22 4.98
N LYS A 52 0.63 0.39 5.08
CA LYS A 52 0.91 1.44 6.08
C LYS A 52 0.08 2.70 5.87
N HIS A 53 -0.22 3.06 4.63
CA HIS A 53 -1.14 4.15 4.35
C HIS A 53 -2.56 3.85 4.82
N LEU A 54 -3.04 2.63 4.58
CA LEU A 54 -4.35 2.17 5.07
C LEU A 54 -4.39 2.10 6.61
N GLU A 55 -3.30 1.64 7.25
CA GLU A 55 -3.16 1.60 8.72
C GLU A 55 -3.24 3.02 9.32
N TYR A 56 -2.58 3.99 8.68
CA TYR A 56 -2.66 5.40 9.07
C TYR A 56 -4.07 5.95 8.88
N ALA A 57 -4.71 5.69 7.73
CA ALA A 57 -6.07 6.14 7.45
C ALA A 57 -7.09 5.53 8.44
N GLN A 58 -6.92 4.28 8.84
CA GLN A 58 -7.69 3.64 9.92
C GLN A 58 -7.55 4.40 11.24
N GLY A 59 -6.33 4.78 11.62
CA GLY A 59 -6.08 5.58 12.82
C GLY A 59 -6.79 6.94 12.84
N LEU A 60 -7.14 7.48 11.66
CA LEU A 60 -7.92 8.70 11.49
C LEU A 60 -9.45 8.48 11.45
N GLY A 61 -9.92 7.25 11.68
CA GLY A 61 -11.33 6.88 11.54
C GLY A 61 -11.77 6.59 10.09
N GLY A 62 -10.82 6.48 9.17
CA GLY A 62 -11.04 5.94 7.82
C GLY A 62 -11.23 4.42 7.83
N TYR A 63 -11.74 3.90 6.71
CA TYR A 63 -12.20 2.51 6.48
C TYR A 63 -11.43 1.37 7.19
N ILE A 64 -12.15 0.30 7.56
CA ILE A 64 -11.66 -0.90 8.28
C ILE A 64 -12.18 -2.17 7.59
N VAL A 65 -11.40 -3.26 7.50
CA VAL A 65 -11.97 -4.64 7.57
C VAL A 65 -11.02 -5.69 8.22
N SER A 66 -11.46 -6.18 9.39
CA SER A 66 -11.26 -7.47 10.13
C SER A 66 -9.87 -8.13 10.32
N ASP A 67 -9.53 -8.45 11.57
CA ASP A 67 -8.56 -9.51 11.93
C ASP A 67 -9.22 -10.89 11.80
N ASN A 68 -8.82 -11.68 10.80
CA ASN A 68 -9.31 -13.05 10.64
C ASN A 68 -8.22 -14.05 11.01
N GLY A 69 -8.35 -14.64 12.21
CA GLY A 69 -8.06 -16.03 12.66
C GLY A 69 -6.87 -16.88 12.15
N MET A 70 -6.06 -16.46 11.17
CA MET A 70 -5.03 -17.28 10.51
C MET A 70 -3.63 -16.66 10.59
N GLY A 71 -3.39 -15.81 11.59
CA GLY A 71 -2.11 -15.11 11.74
C GLY A 71 -1.86 -14.11 10.61
N LYS A 72 -2.91 -13.49 10.07
CA LYS A 72 -2.81 -12.38 9.13
C LYS A 72 -3.71 -11.23 9.60
N SER A 73 -3.23 -10.00 9.45
CA SER A 73 -4.03 -8.79 9.63
C SER A 73 -4.45 -8.26 8.27
N HIS A 74 -5.73 -7.88 8.14
CA HIS A 74 -6.28 -7.37 6.89
C HIS A 74 -6.66 -5.90 7.03
N LEU A 75 -6.44 -5.15 5.95
CA LEU A 75 -6.91 -3.78 5.78
C LEU A 75 -7.55 -3.67 4.41
N SER A 76 -8.86 -3.40 4.39
CA SER A 76 -9.60 -3.30 3.13
C SER A 76 -10.30 -1.95 3.02
N SER A 77 -10.29 -1.42 1.80
CA SER A 77 -11.09 -0.29 1.33
C SER A 77 -12.00 -0.79 0.18
N PRO A 78 -12.90 0.05 -0.37
CA PRO A 78 -13.81 -0.37 -1.44
C PRO A 78 -13.14 -0.98 -2.69
N ALA A 79 -11.86 -0.67 -2.95
CA ALA A 79 -11.16 -1.14 -4.14
C ALA A 79 -9.87 -1.93 -3.84
N ILE A 80 -9.20 -1.66 -2.71
CA ILE A 80 -7.93 -2.31 -2.36
C ILE A 80 -8.05 -3.09 -1.05
N THR A 81 -7.55 -4.31 -1.06
CA THR A 81 -7.41 -5.19 0.10
C THR A 81 -5.94 -5.50 0.32
N CYS A 82 -5.46 -5.32 1.55
CA CYS A 82 -4.09 -5.63 1.93
C CYS A 82 -4.06 -6.62 3.08
N THR A 83 -3.01 -7.42 3.13
CA THR A 83 -2.76 -8.40 4.18
C THR A 83 -1.33 -8.26 4.69
N LYS A 84 -1.15 -8.39 6.00
CA LYS A 84 0.15 -8.53 6.66
C LYS A 84 0.20 -9.90 7.32
N SER A 85 1.17 -10.71 6.94
CA SER A 85 1.44 -12.00 7.58
C SER A 85 2.11 -11.80 8.95
N ASN A 86 1.66 -12.54 9.96
CA ASN A 86 2.29 -12.58 11.28
C ASN A 86 3.69 -13.21 11.12
N PRO A 87 4.78 -12.49 11.43
CA PRO A 87 6.12 -13.01 11.24
C PRO A 87 6.42 -14.24 12.11
N ASP A 88 5.79 -14.38 13.27
CA ASP A 88 5.99 -15.53 14.18
C ASP A 88 5.55 -16.85 13.52
N MET A 89 4.50 -16.81 12.69
CA MET A 89 4.03 -17.95 11.90
C MET A 89 5.05 -18.40 10.84
N LEU A 90 6.03 -17.55 10.51
CA LEU A 90 7.10 -17.81 9.57
C LEU A 90 8.45 -18.06 10.28
N GLY A 91 8.45 -18.23 11.60
CA GLY A 91 9.66 -18.42 12.40
C GLY A 91 10.54 -17.17 12.52
N ARG A 92 9.95 -15.98 12.34
CA ARG A 92 10.63 -14.68 12.44
C ARG A 92 10.28 -13.98 13.74
N LYS A 93 11.00 -12.90 14.07
CA LYS A 93 10.73 -12.11 15.28
C LYS A 93 9.35 -11.46 15.16
N LEU A 94 8.58 -11.42 16.25
CA LEU A 94 7.25 -10.77 16.32
C LEU A 94 7.23 -9.32 15.81
N ASN A 95 8.34 -8.59 15.95
CA ASN A 95 8.49 -7.22 15.48
C ASN A 95 9.12 -7.09 14.08
N ASP A 96 9.29 -8.20 13.36
CA ASP A 96 9.73 -8.17 11.98
C ASP A 96 8.69 -7.44 11.12
N ASP A 97 9.20 -6.54 10.30
CA ASP A 97 8.44 -5.64 9.45
C ASP A 97 8.94 -5.71 8.01
N SER A 98 9.56 -6.83 7.64
CA SER A 98 10.13 -7.04 6.32
C SER A 98 9.07 -6.90 5.21
N PRO A 99 9.41 -6.31 4.04
CA PRO A 99 8.43 -6.03 2.99
C PRO A 99 7.69 -7.26 2.46
N ASP A 100 8.32 -8.42 2.47
CA ASP A 100 7.77 -9.68 1.97
C ASP A 100 6.61 -10.23 2.83
N LEU A 101 6.36 -9.65 4.00
CA LEU A 101 5.21 -9.97 4.84
C LEU A 101 3.91 -9.34 4.33
N TYR A 102 3.99 -8.44 3.36
CA TYR A 102 2.89 -7.60 2.89
C TYR A 102 2.46 -7.98 1.48
N ASP A 103 1.15 -7.99 1.29
CA ASP A 103 0.49 -8.37 0.04
C ASP A 103 -0.77 -7.51 -0.12
N CYS A 104 -0.97 -6.91 -1.30
CA CYS A 104 -2.15 -6.09 -1.57
C CYS A 104 -2.72 -6.36 -2.97
N ASP A 105 -4.04 -6.44 -3.05
CA ASP A 105 -4.79 -6.59 -4.29
C ASP A 105 -5.75 -5.41 -4.47
N LEU A 106 -5.63 -4.72 -5.60
CA LEU A 106 -6.58 -3.71 -6.07
C LEU A 106 -7.44 -4.33 -7.18
N THR A 107 -8.76 -4.31 -7.01
CA THR A 107 -9.70 -4.75 -8.04
C THR A 107 -10.42 -3.55 -8.64
N ILE A 108 -10.33 -3.41 -9.96
CA ILE A 108 -11.04 -2.40 -10.75
C ILE A 108 -12.18 -3.10 -11.48
N GLY A 109 -13.39 -2.90 -10.97
CA GLY A 109 -14.62 -3.37 -11.60
C GLY A 109 -15.01 -2.54 -12.83
N THR A 110 -16.05 -2.97 -13.54
CA THR A 110 -16.50 -2.37 -14.80
C THR A 110 -16.79 -0.88 -14.69
N HIS A 111 -17.43 -0.43 -13.61
CA HIS A 111 -17.66 1.00 -13.37
C HIS A 111 -16.35 1.79 -13.29
N GLY A 112 -15.31 1.25 -12.65
CA GLY A 112 -13.99 1.87 -12.58
C GLY A 112 -13.23 1.88 -13.91
N LEU A 113 -13.57 0.98 -14.84
CA LEU A 113 -13.00 0.96 -16.20
C LEU A 113 -13.72 1.91 -17.17
N THR A 114 -14.99 2.20 -16.92
CA THR A 114 -15.84 3.00 -17.82
C THR A 114 -16.03 4.44 -17.37
N GLN A 115 -15.72 4.77 -16.10
CA GLN A 115 -15.72 6.16 -15.64
C GLN A 115 -14.55 6.89 -16.29
N ASN A 116 -14.86 7.75 -17.25
CA ASN A 116 -13.91 8.71 -17.78
C ASN A 116 -13.44 9.63 -16.64
N PRO A 117 -12.13 9.92 -16.51
CA PRO A 117 -11.64 10.86 -15.50
C PRO A 117 -12.22 12.27 -15.67
#